data_AF-A0A956B6V6-F1
#
_entry.id   AF-A0A956B6V6-F1
#
_cell.length_a   1.000
_cell.length_b   1.000
_cell.length_c   1.000
_cell.angle_alpha   90.00
_cell.angle_beta   90.00
_cell.angle_gamma   90.00
#
_symmetry.space_group_name_H-M   'P 1'
#
loop_
_entity.id
_entity.type
_entity.pdbx_description
1 polymer ?
#
loop_
_entity_poly.entity_id
_entity_poly.type
_entity_poly.pdbx_seq_one_letter_code
_entity_poly.pdbx_strand_id
1 'polypeptide(L)'
;QLFKRQDLDAAATHLREAAKAKHAVWSPQARISLGLILHRQGKFQQAVFELRRVSGMTPPSLITAQAAGLVVLSLRSDGKAQEAERARGQQLDMLDKLTRSLAGEEQAMARFMLGMEHKHDGRRDKAKPLLQAALTGGLPAAEAVVATRALADL
;
A
#
# COMPACT_ATOMS: atom_id res chain seq x y z
N GLN A 1 1.06 -13.52 -23.81
CA GLN A 1 2.31 -14.27 -23.52
C GLN A 1 2.03 -15.30 -22.44
N LEU A 2 2.06 -16.59 -22.77
CA LEU A 2 1.72 -17.70 -21.84
C LEU A 2 2.76 -17.90 -20.74
N PHE A 3 4.04 -17.70 -21.07
CA PHE A 3 5.18 -17.84 -20.16
C PHE A 3 5.06 -16.96 -18.91
N LYS A 4 4.85 -15.64 -19.07
CA LYS A 4 4.62 -14.71 -17.96
C LYS A 4 3.45 -15.11 -17.06
N ARG A 5 2.41 -15.73 -17.62
CA ARG A 5 1.23 -16.18 -16.85
C ARG A 5 1.57 -17.40 -16.00
N GLN A 6 2.30 -18.36 -16.57
CA GLN A 6 2.81 -19.53 -15.84
C GLN A 6 3.73 -19.12 -14.70
N ASP A 7 4.64 -18.15 -14.92
CA ASP A 7 5.54 -17.65 -13.87
C ASP A 7 4.75 -17.04 -12.70
N LEU A 8 3.69 -16.27 -13.00
CA LEU A 8 2.83 -15.69 -11.98
C LEU A 8 2.03 -16.75 -11.22
N ASP A 9 1.53 -17.79 -11.88
CA ASP A 9 0.80 -18.88 -11.22
C ASP A 9 1.72 -19.72 -10.30
N ALA A 10 2.95 -20.00 -10.73
CA ALA A 10 3.96 -20.67 -9.91
C ALA A 10 4.33 -19.82 -8.68
N ALA A 11 4.63 -18.53 -8.89
CA ALA A 11 4.94 -17.60 -7.80
C ALA A 11 3.78 -17.46 -6.80
N ALA A 12 2.54 -17.38 -7.28
CA ALA A 12 1.36 -17.34 -6.42
C ALA A 12 1.24 -18.59 -5.54
N THR A 13 1.63 -19.76 -6.06
CA THR A 13 1.61 -21.02 -5.31
C THR A 13 2.63 -21.00 -4.17
N HIS A 14 3.88 -20.64 -4.45
CA HIS A 14 4.91 -20.54 -3.42
C HIS A 14 4.58 -19.49 -2.35
N LEU A 15 4.06 -18.33 -2.77
CA LEU A 15 3.67 -17.27 -1.83
C LEU A 15 2.47 -17.67 -0.97
N ARG A 16 1.54 -18.48 -1.49
CA ARG A 16 0.43 -19.02 -0.68
C ARG A 16 0.93 -19.93 0.43
N GLU A 17 1.93 -20.77 0.15
CA GLU A 17 2.54 -21.61 1.20
C GLU A 17 3.32 -20.75 2.22
N ALA A 18 4.10 -19.77 1.76
CA ALA A 18 4.78 -18.84 2.66
C ALA A 18 3.80 -18.02 3.52
N ALA A 19 2.67 -17.61 2.97
CA ALA A 19 1.61 -16.91 3.70
C ALA A 19 0.91 -17.79 4.76
N LYS A 20 0.98 -19.12 4.66
CA LYS A 20 0.47 -20.04 5.69
C LYS A 20 1.45 -20.23 6.84
N ALA A 21 2.75 -20.03 6.60
CA ALA A 21 3.74 -20.04 7.67
C ALA A 21 3.36 -18.93 8.66
N LYS A 22 3.08 -19.27 9.93
CA LYS A 22 2.60 -18.32 10.97
C LYS A 22 3.68 -17.35 11.47
N HIS A 23 4.66 -17.02 10.64
CA HIS A 23 5.76 -16.13 10.99
C HIS A 23 5.30 -14.67 10.95
N ALA A 24 5.49 -13.93 12.04
CA ALA A 24 4.97 -12.57 12.21
C ALA A 24 5.41 -11.58 11.11
N VAL A 25 6.66 -11.70 10.63
CA VAL A 25 7.21 -10.84 9.57
C VAL A 25 7.06 -11.43 8.15
N TRP A 26 7.38 -12.70 7.90
CA TRP A 26 7.32 -13.22 6.53
C TRP A 26 5.90 -13.50 6.02
N SER A 27 4.97 -13.84 6.92
CA SER A 27 3.59 -14.14 6.53
C SER A 27 2.86 -12.93 5.91
N PRO A 28 2.89 -11.73 6.51
CA PRO A 28 2.24 -10.56 5.91
C PRO A 28 2.90 -10.13 4.59
N GLN A 29 4.22 -10.17 4.49
CA GLN A 29 4.97 -9.82 3.29
C GLN A 29 4.64 -10.77 2.14
N ALA A 30 4.54 -12.07 2.43
CA ALA A 30 4.10 -13.07 1.46
C ALA A 30 2.66 -12.81 1.00
N ARG A 31 1.74 -12.44 1.91
CA ARG A 31 0.36 -12.07 1.56
C ARG A 31 0.28 -10.81 0.70
N ILE A 32 1.08 -9.78 0.98
CA ILE A 32 1.16 -8.58 0.14
C ILE A 32 1.62 -8.95 -1.27
N SER A 33 2.70 -9.73 -1.36
CA SER A 33 3.25 -10.19 -2.64
C SER A 33 2.23 -11.04 -3.41
N LEU A 34 1.52 -11.94 -2.72
CA LEU A 34 0.46 -12.76 -3.30
C LEU A 34 -0.69 -11.87 -3.81
N GLY A 35 -1.12 -10.89 -3.01
CA GLY A 35 -2.13 -9.92 -3.40
C GLY A 35 -1.77 -9.15 -4.68
N LEU A 36 -0.52 -8.70 -4.80
CA LEU A 36 -0.02 -8.04 -6.01
C LEU A 36 -0.04 -8.95 -7.24
N ILE A 37 0.36 -10.21 -7.09
CA ILE A 37 0.32 -11.18 -8.19
C ILE A 37 -1.13 -11.45 -8.61
N LEU A 38 -2.02 -11.70 -7.66
CA LEU A 38 -3.44 -11.93 -7.92
C LEU A 38 -4.08 -10.72 -8.62
N HIS A 39 -3.74 -9.50 -8.19
CA HIS A 39 -4.15 -8.27 -8.85
C HIS A 39 -3.69 -8.22 -10.31
N ARG A 40 -2.40 -8.49 -10.58
CA ARG A 40 -1.85 -8.53 -11.95
C ARG A 40 -2.49 -9.61 -12.83
N GLN A 41 -2.99 -10.68 -12.22
CA GLN A 41 -3.73 -11.74 -12.91
C GLN A 41 -5.22 -11.41 -13.14
N GLY A 42 -5.70 -10.25 -12.70
CA GLY A 42 -7.12 -9.87 -12.75
C GLY A 42 -7.99 -10.57 -11.71
N LYS A 43 -7.38 -11.31 -10.76
CA LYS A 43 -8.08 -12.02 -9.67
C LYS A 43 -8.32 -11.07 -8.49
N PHE A 44 -8.98 -9.94 -8.75
CA PHE A 44 -9.05 -8.82 -7.81
C PHE A 44 -9.69 -9.15 -6.46
N GLN A 45 -10.79 -9.92 -6.44
CA GLN A 45 -11.41 -10.34 -5.18
C GLN A 45 -10.49 -11.23 -4.33
N GLN A 46 -9.70 -12.10 -4.95
CA GLN A 46 -8.71 -12.92 -4.24
C GLN A 46 -7.57 -12.05 -3.69
N ALA A 47 -7.13 -11.05 -4.47
CA ALA A 47 -6.15 -10.08 -4.00
C ALA A 47 -6.64 -9.33 -2.76
N VAL A 48 -7.88 -8.81 -2.81
CA VAL A 48 -8.51 -8.12 -1.68
C VAL A 48 -8.59 -9.02 -0.45
N PHE A 49 -8.94 -10.30 -0.61
CA PHE A 49 -8.99 -11.25 0.49
C PHE A 49 -7.65 -11.40 1.21
N GLU A 50 -6.57 -11.63 0.47
CA GLU A 50 -5.23 -11.80 1.06
C GLU A 50 -4.71 -10.51 1.68
N LEU A 51 -4.94 -9.37 1.03
CA LEU A 51 -4.50 -8.07 1.52
C LEU A 51 -5.25 -7.62 2.78
N ARG A 52 -6.55 -7.92 2.90
CA ARG A 52 -7.33 -7.60 4.11
C ARG A 52 -6.83 -8.34 5.35
N ARG A 53 -6.22 -9.52 5.20
CA ARG A 53 -5.57 -10.23 6.31
C ARG A 53 -4.36 -9.48 6.87
N VAL A 54 -3.75 -8.61 6.07
CA VAL A 54 -2.61 -7.78 6.48
C VAL A 54 -3.08 -6.40 6.92
N SER A 55 -3.96 -5.75 6.15
CA SER A 55 -4.44 -4.41 6.50
C SER A 55 -5.25 -4.37 7.80
N GLY A 56 -5.81 -5.51 8.24
CA GLY A 56 -6.52 -5.65 9.51
C GLY A 56 -5.64 -5.99 10.72
N MET A 57 -4.32 -6.11 10.56
CA MET A 57 -3.43 -6.44 11.68
C MET A 57 -3.33 -5.28 12.68
N THR A 58 -3.22 -5.63 13.97
CA THR A 58 -3.08 -4.69 15.08
C THR A 58 -1.80 -4.96 15.87
N PRO A 59 -1.03 -3.95 16.28
CA PRO A 59 -1.25 -2.52 16.00
C PRO A 59 -1.01 -2.16 14.52
N PRO A 60 -1.58 -1.04 14.02
CA PRO A 60 -1.30 -0.55 12.67
C PRO A 60 0.20 -0.28 12.46
N SER A 61 0.67 -0.50 11.24
CA SER A 61 2.05 -0.24 10.81
C SER A 61 2.11 0.18 9.34
N LEU A 62 3.31 0.55 8.85
CA LEU A 62 3.50 0.85 7.43
C LEU A 62 3.13 -0.32 6.51
N ILE A 63 3.34 -1.57 6.96
CA ILE A 63 2.97 -2.79 6.23
C ILE A 63 1.45 -2.89 6.10
N THR A 64 0.70 -2.62 7.17
CA THR A 64 -0.77 -2.67 7.13
C THR A 64 -1.34 -1.55 6.26
N ALA A 65 -0.73 -0.36 6.30
CA ALA A 65 -1.10 0.77 5.46
C ALA A 65 -0.81 0.51 3.97
N GLN A 66 0.32 -0.12 3.65
CA GLN A 66 0.65 -0.54 2.28
C GLN A 66 -0.38 -1.56 1.77
N ALA A 67 -0.73 -2.57 2.57
CA ALA A 67 -1.75 -3.53 2.22
C ALA A 67 -3.12 -2.86 2.00
N ALA A 68 -3.49 -1.87 2.83
CA ALA A 68 -4.73 -1.11 2.68
C ALA A 68 -4.79 -0.35 1.34
N GLY A 69 -3.70 0.30 0.92
CA GLY A 69 -3.63 0.94 -0.40
C GLY A 69 -3.80 -0.04 -1.56
N LEU A 70 -3.25 -1.24 -1.44
CA LEU A 70 -3.44 -2.30 -2.45
C LEU A 70 -4.86 -2.87 -2.46
N VAL A 71 -5.57 -2.88 -1.32
CA VAL A 71 -7.00 -3.19 -1.26
C VAL A 71 -7.80 -2.16 -2.06
N VAL A 72 -7.53 -0.86 -1.87
CA VAL A 72 -8.19 0.21 -2.63
C VAL A 72 -7.96 0.04 -4.13
N LEU A 73 -6.70 -0.16 -4.54
CA LEU A 73 -6.34 -0.37 -5.94
C LEU A 73 -7.05 -1.58 -6.56
N SER A 74 -7.11 -2.68 -5.83
CA SER A 74 -7.75 -3.91 -6.30
C SER A 74 -9.27 -3.78 -6.40
N LEU A 75 -9.92 -3.12 -5.44
CA LEU A 75 -11.36 -2.85 -5.50
C LEU A 75 -11.73 -1.93 -6.66
N ARG A 76 -10.90 -0.92 -6.96
CA ARG A 76 -11.09 -0.06 -8.14
C ARG A 76 -11.01 -0.85 -9.44
N SER A 77 -10.01 -1.71 -9.54
CA SER A 77 -9.78 -2.51 -10.74
C SER A 77 -10.89 -3.55 -10.97
N ASP A 78 -11.55 -3.99 -9.88
CA ASP A 78 -12.74 -4.85 -9.92
C ASP A 78 -14.05 -4.09 -10.22
N GLY A 79 -14.00 -2.77 -10.44
CA GLY A 79 -15.19 -1.93 -10.67
C GLY A 79 -16.00 -1.62 -9.41
N LYS A 80 -15.51 -1.98 -8.21
CA LYS A 80 -16.21 -1.80 -6.93
C LYS A 80 -15.94 -0.42 -6.33
N ALA A 81 -16.32 0.64 -7.06
CA ALA A 81 -16.00 2.02 -6.71
C ALA A 81 -16.42 2.42 -5.28
N GLN A 82 -17.64 2.05 -4.85
CA GLN A 82 -18.12 2.37 -3.50
C GLN A 82 -17.36 1.64 -2.38
N GLU A 83 -16.95 0.39 -2.61
CA GLU A 83 -16.13 -0.34 -1.64
C GLU A 83 -14.71 0.25 -1.58
N ALA A 84 -14.16 0.62 -2.74
CA ALA A 84 -12.85 1.24 -2.81
C ALA A 84 -12.79 2.57 -2.05
N GLU A 85 -13.84 3.39 -2.16
CA GLU A 85 -13.89 4.68 -1.47
C GLU A 85 -13.97 4.51 0.05
N ARG A 86 -14.77 3.54 0.53
CA ARG A 86 -14.80 3.19 1.97
C ARG A 86 -13.43 2.69 2.46
N ALA A 87 -12.80 1.80 1.70
CA ALA A 87 -11.47 1.27 2.04
C ALA A 87 -10.41 2.38 2.04
N ARG A 88 -10.52 3.35 1.14
CA ARG A 88 -9.64 4.52 1.08
C ARG A 88 -9.80 5.41 2.30
N GLY A 89 -11.02 5.69 2.75
CA GLY A 89 -11.24 6.44 4.00
C GLY A 89 -10.53 5.78 5.17
N GLN A 90 -10.65 4.46 5.30
CA GLN A 90 -9.94 3.68 6.33
C GLN A 90 -8.41 3.74 6.20
N GLN A 91 -7.88 3.69 4.98
CA GLN A 91 -6.44 3.83 4.71
C GLN A 91 -5.94 5.23 5.11
N LEU A 92 -6.67 6.28 4.76
CA LEU A 92 -6.31 7.67 5.10
C LEU A 92 -6.29 7.87 6.62
N ASP A 93 -7.31 7.39 7.32
CA ASP A 93 -7.38 7.45 8.79
C ASP A 93 -6.22 6.68 9.44
N MET A 94 -5.86 5.53 8.89
CA MET A 94 -4.72 4.75 9.35
C MET A 94 -3.40 5.50 9.14
N LEU A 95 -3.18 6.04 7.94
CA LEU A 95 -1.97 6.78 7.61
C LEU A 95 -1.84 8.04 8.48
N ASP A 96 -2.91 8.81 8.67
CA ASP A 96 -2.92 9.97 9.56
C ASP A 96 -2.52 9.59 11.00
N LYS A 97 -3.08 8.51 11.55
CA LYS A 97 -2.65 7.98 12.87
C LYS A 97 -1.17 7.63 12.88
N LEU A 98 -0.67 6.92 11.87
CA LEU A 98 0.75 6.55 11.76
C LEU A 98 1.66 7.79 11.69
N THR A 99 1.27 8.83 10.96
CA THR A 99 2.06 10.08 10.93
C THR A 99 2.19 10.74 12.30
N ARG A 100 1.22 10.54 13.19
CA ARG A 100 1.22 11.10 14.55
C ARG A 100 1.93 10.21 15.57
N SER A 101 1.91 8.90 15.36
CA SER A 101 2.46 7.91 16.31
C SER A 101 3.90 7.49 16.03
N LEU A 102 4.34 7.54 14.77
CA LEU A 102 5.68 7.14 14.37
C LEU A 102 6.68 8.31 14.48
N ALA A 103 7.97 8.00 14.47
CA ALA A 103 9.06 8.96 14.44
C ALA A 103 10.10 8.61 13.36
N GLY A 104 10.97 9.56 13.04
CA GLY A 104 12.08 9.36 12.10
C GLY A 104 11.64 8.94 10.69
N GLU A 105 12.38 8.01 10.10
CA GLU A 105 12.17 7.52 8.74
C GLU A 105 10.79 6.87 8.55
N GLU A 106 10.27 6.14 9.54
CA GLU A 106 8.95 5.53 9.44
C GLU A 106 7.83 6.60 9.40
N GLN A 107 8.00 7.69 10.17
CA GLN A 107 7.09 8.82 10.10
C GLN A 107 7.18 9.54 8.76
N ALA A 108 8.39 9.71 8.24
CA ALA A 108 8.62 10.28 6.90
C ALA A 108 7.92 9.45 5.82
N MET A 109 8.03 8.12 5.89
CA MET A 109 7.34 7.22 4.99
C MET A 109 5.81 7.31 5.12
N ALA A 110 5.26 7.36 6.34
CA ALA A 110 3.83 7.55 6.54
C ALA A 110 3.33 8.88 5.93
N ARG A 111 4.10 9.97 6.10
CA ARG A 111 3.79 11.28 5.51
C ARG A 111 3.85 11.23 3.99
N PHE A 112 4.84 10.53 3.43
CA PHE A 112 4.95 10.32 1.99
C PHE A 112 3.72 9.61 1.44
N MET A 113 3.34 8.46 2.03
CA MET A 113 2.17 7.69 1.61
C MET A 113 0.89 8.52 1.68
N LEU A 114 0.67 9.25 2.79
CA LEU A 114 -0.50 10.12 2.95
C LEU A 114 -0.51 11.28 1.94
N GLY A 115 0.65 11.90 1.71
CA GLY A 115 0.82 12.97 0.73
C GLY A 115 0.52 12.52 -0.70
N MET A 116 0.94 11.30 -1.07
CA MET A 116 0.65 10.71 -2.37
C MET A 116 -0.85 10.45 -2.58
N GLU A 117 -1.56 9.98 -1.55
CA GLU A 117 -3.02 9.81 -1.64
C GLU A 117 -3.73 11.16 -1.81
N HIS A 118 -3.32 12.20 -1.08
CA HIS A 118 -3.86 13.54 -1.26
C HIS A 118 -3.55 14.13 -2.65
N LYS A 119 -2.36 13.87 -3.21
CA LYS A 119 -2.01 14.27 -4.58
C LYS A 119 -2.94 13.60 -5.58
N HIS A 120 -3.17 12.29 -5.45
CA HIS A 120 -4.08 11.55 -6.33
C HIS A 120 -5.51 12.11 -6.31
N ASP A 121 -5.94 12.63 -5.15
CA ASP A 121 -7.25 13.25 -4.98
C ASP A 121 -7.32 14.72 -5.46
N GLY A 122 -6.23 15.26 -5.99
CA GLY A 122 -6.15 16.68 -6.37
C GLY A 122 -6.12 17.64 -5.17
N ARG A 123 -6.00 17.13 -3.93
CA ARG A 123 -5.91 17.92 -2.69
C ARG A 123 -4.49 18.42 -2.48
N ARG A 124 -4.06 19.31 -3.37
CA ARG A 124 -2.68 19.82 -3.45
C ARG A 124 -2.24 20.55 -2.18
N ASP A 125 -3.17 21.27 -1.55
CA ASP A 125 -3.04 21.96 -0.27
C ASP A 125 -2.62 21.02 0.87
N LYS A 126 -3.15 19.79 0.88
CA LYS A 126 -2.80 18.75 1.86
C LYS A 126 -1.57 17.96 1.44
N ALA A 127 -1.44 17.65 0.16
CA ALA A 127 -0.35 16.83 -0.37
C ALA A 127 1.03 17.49 -0.19
N LYS A 128 1.14 18.77 -0.54
CA LYS A 128 2.40 19.51 -0.55
C LYS A 128 3.12 19.53 0.81
N PRO A 129 2.51 19.96 1.93
CA PRO A 129 3.20 20.00 3.22
C PRO A 129 3.60 18.60 3.70
N LEU A 130 2.82 17.56 3.40
CA LEU A 130 3.15 16.18 3.76
C LEU A 130 4.38 15.66 3.02
N LEU A 131 4.44 15.88 1.69
CA LEU A 131 5.58 15.45 0.89
C LEU A 131 6.86 16.22 1.23
N GLN A 132 6.75 17.52 1.54
CA GLN A 132 7.88 18.32 2.01
C GLN A 132 8.40 17.80 3.37
N ALA A 133 7.50 17.57 4.33
CA ALA A 133 7.86 17.04 5.64
C ALA A 133 8.44 15.62 5.56
N ALA A 134 7.99 14.81 4.61
CA ALA A 134 8.55 13.49 4.34
C ALA A 134 10.00 13.59 3.86
N LEU A 135 10.30 14.46 2.87
CA LEU A 135 11.67 14.67 2.39
C LEU A 135 12.62 15.13 3.50
N THR A 136 12.17 16.04 4.38
CA THR A 136 12.99 16.49 5.52
C THR A 136 13.17 15.41 6.59
N GLY A 137 12.29 14.41 6.64
CA GLY A 137 12.29 13.35 7.64
C GLY A 137 13.19 12.16 7.32
N GLY A 138 13.93 12.20 6.21
CA GLY A 138 14.87 11.14 5.83
C GLY A 138 14.21 9.96 5.12
N LEU A 139 13.44 10.23 4.05
CA LEU A 139 12.94 9.16 3.18
C LEU A 139 14.09 8.35 2.55
N PRO A 140 13.89 7.05 2.30
CA PRO A 140 14.79 6.30 1.44
C PRO A 140 14.88 6.94 0.04
N ALA A 141 16.02 6.74 -0.62
CA ALA A 141 16.36 7.46 -1.84
C ALA A 141 15.33 7.30 -2.98
N ALA A 142 14.75 6.10 -3.12
CA ALA A 142 13.76 5.83 -4.16
C ALA A 142 12.48 6.67 -3.94
N GLU A 143 11.95 6.69 -2.73
CA GLU A 143 10.77 7.46 -2.37
C GLU A 143 11.05 8.95 -2.35
N ALA A 144 12.26 9.38 -1.98
CA ALA A 144 12.66 10.77 -2.07
C ALA A 144 12.60 11.28 -3.51
N VAL A 145 13.11 10.52 -4.49
CA VAL A 145 13.01 10.88 -5.92
C VAL A 145 11.55 11.00 -6.36
N VAL A 146 10.70 10.07 -5.94
CA VAL A 146 9.26 10.11 -6.26
C VAL A 146 8.59 11.33 -5.61
N ALA A 147 8.89 11.62 -4.35
CA ALA A 147 8.34 12.76 -3.62
C ALA A 147 8.75 14.10 -4.24
N THR A 148 10.02 14.26 -4.64
CA THR A 148 10.51 15.46 -5.33
C THR A 148 9.79 15.68 -6.65
N ARG A 149 9.63 14.63 -7.46
CA ARG A 149 8.86 14.72 -8.72
C ARG A 149 7.40 15.05 -8.45
N ALA A 150 6.80 14.38 -7.47
CA ALA A 150 5.41 14.62 -7.09
C ALA A 150 5.17 16.07 -6.65
N LEU A 151 6.11 16.70 -5.94
CA LEU A 151 6.06 18.10 -5.56
C LEU A 151 6.20 19.06 -6.73
N ALA A 152 6.98 18.71 -7.75
CA ALA A 152 7.10 19.52 -8.97
C ALA A 152 5.79 19.54 -9.79
N ASP A 153 4.97 18.50 -9.68
CA ASP A 153 3.68 18.37 -10.39
C ASP A 153 2.49 19.03 -9.64
N LEU A 154 2.69 19.51 -8.40
CA LEU A 154 1.65 20.09 -7.53
C LEU A 154 1.58 21.62 -7.66
#